data_AF-A0A818TDJ0-F1
#
_entry.id   AF-A0A818TDJ0-F1
#
_cell.length_a   1.000
_cell.length_b   1.000
_cell.length_c   1.000
_cell.angle_alpha   90.00
_cell.angle_beta   90.00
_cell.angle_gamma   90.00
#
_symmetry.space_group_name_H-M   'P 1'
#
loop_
_entity.id
_entity.type
_entity.pdbx_description
1 polymer ?
#
loop_
_entity_poly.entity_id
_entity_poly.type
_entity_poly.pdbx_seq_one_letter_code
_entity_poly.pdbx_strand_id
1 'polypeptide(L)'
;MDVLMELFKYFYVDELFYLFNDIIHQFPLLLKKENVQLHVHHIDAYFRKHILPNIEINNVISIRIKNMYHMAPVNLGQFNQVRLLILHNVTGLNWPSHFPNNLKHLIIYARSKDREEVFTKALCLDNIEKLEFNSTFLHFHDCHDILVKPSTIKHLVFNSQRCFIDYQFLLNNMPYLQSLRSTNTYYPHRFNTNLGIFNYLHTIDLICTHIDIDTMIFFLTNIVSNSLRRCRLININSSLSTNIAYVLIS
;
A
#
# COMPACT_ATOMS: atom_id res chain seq x y z
N MET A 1 18.08 -19.01 -24.80
CA MET A 1 18.47 -18.32 -23.56
C MET A 1 17.52 -17.16 -23.30
N ASP A 2 17.21 -16.36 -24.32
CA ASP A 2 16.33 -15.19 -24.26
C ASP A 2 14.93 -15.48 -23.70
N VAL A 3 14.27 -16.57 -24.12
CA VAL A 3 12.96 -16.98 -23.56
C VAL A 3 13.04 -17.31 -22.07
N LEU A 4 14.15 -17.93 -21.63
CA LEU A 4 14.35 -18.29 -20.23
C LEU A 4 14.57 -17.03 -19.37
N MET A 5 15.37 -16.08 -19.87
CA MET A 5 15.61 -14.80 -19.20
C MET A 5 14.36 -13.91 -19.18
N GLU A 6 13.53 -13.97 -20.22
CA GLU A 6 12.23 -13.30 -20.24
C GLU A 6 11.28 -13.88 -19.19
N LEU A 7 11.24 -15.20 -19.06
CA LEU A 7 10.46 -15.87 -18.01
C LEU A 7 10.92 -15.44 -16.61
N PHE A 8 12.23 -15.28 -16.39
CA PHE A 8 12.77 -14.86 -15.10
C PHE A 8 12.34 -13.46 -14.65
N LYS A 9 11.93 -12.58 -15.56
CA LYS A 9 11.33 -11.28 -15.19
C LYS A 9 10.01 -11.44 -14.42
N TYR A 10 9.35 -12.59 -14.50
CA TYR A 10 8.07 -12.84 -13.85
C TYR A 10 8.20 -13.62 -12.54
N PHE A 11 9.38 -14.16 -12.22
CA PHE A 11 9.63 -14.93 -11.00
C PHE A 11 10.44 -14.14 -9.98
N TYR A 12 10.31 -14.52 -8.72
CA TYR A 12 11.17 -13.98 -7.69
C TYR A 12 12.56 -14.61 -7.78
N VAL A 13 13.60 -13.79 -7.67
CA VAL A 13 14.99 -14.23 -7.81
C VAL A 13 15.34 -15.33 -6.80
N ASP A 14 14.78 -15.28 -5.59
CA ASP A 14 15.03 -16.29 -4.56
C ASP A 14 14.44 -17.65 -4.92
N GLU A 15 13.26 -17.66 -5.56
CA GLU A 15 12.65 -18.88 -6.08
C GLU A 15 13.50 -19.45 -7.23
N LEU A 16 14.03 -18.59 -8.10
CA LEU A 16 14.91 -19.02 -9.19
C LEU A 16 16.23 -19.61 -8.69
N PHE A 17 16.89 -18.95 -7.73
CA PHE A 17 18.12 -19.48 -7.13
C PHE A 17 17.84 -20.78 -6.39
N TYR A 18 16.74 -20.88 -5.66
CA TYR A 18 16.38 -22.14 -4.98
C TYR A 18 16.14 -23.28 -5.98
N LEU A 19 15.48 -23.02 -7.11
CA LEU A 19 15.08 -24.05 -8.07
C LEU A 19 16.19 -24.42 -9.09
N PHE A 20 17.03 -23.46 -9.48
CA PHE A 20 17.90 -23.61 -10.66
C PHE A 20 19.40 -23.47 -10.37
N ASN A 21 19.82 -23.01 -9.20
CA ASN A 21 21.23 -22.75 -8.94
C ASN A 21 22.11 -24.02 -9.02
N ASP A 22 21.53 -25.19 -8.74
CA ASP A 22 22.22 -26.48 -8.84
C ASP A 22 22.21 -27.06 -10.27
N ILE A 23 21.32 -26.58 -11.14
CA ILE A 23 21.13 -27.08 -12.52
C ILE A 23 21.86 -26.19 -13.53
N ILE A 24 21.85 -24.88 -13.30
CA ILE A 24 22.45 -23.87 -14.17
C ILE A 24 23.56 -23.19 -13.38
N HIS A 25 24.74 -23.80 -13.31
CA HIS A 25 25.87 -23.27 -12.54
C HIS A 25 26.33 -21.85 -12.95
N GLN A 26 26.03 -21.43 -14.18
CA GLN A 26 26.32 -20.06 -14.67
C GLN A 26 25.18 -19.06 -14.44
N PHE A 27 24.07 -19.47 -13.82
CA PHE A 27 22.89 -18.63 -13.62
C PHE A 27 23.18 -17.27 -12.96
N PRO A 28 24.01 -17.19 -11.89
CA PRO A 28 24.48 -15.92 -11.35
C PRO A 28 25.13 -14.98 -12.38
N LEU A 29 26.01 -15.53 -13.23
CA LEU A 29 26.72 -14.76 -14.25
C LEU A 29 25.78 -14.28 -15.35
N LEU A 30 24.79 -15.11 -15.72
CA LEU A 30 23.78 -14.76 -16.71
C LEU A 30 22.87 -13.62 -16.24
N LEU A 31 22.41 -13.65 -14.99
CA LEU A 31 21.60 -12.57 -14.42
C LEU A 31 22.34 -11.23 -14.40
N LYS A 32 23.65 -11.24 -14.10
CA LYS A 32 24.49 -10.04 -14.15
C LYS A 32 24.67 -9.54 -15.58
N LYS A 33 25.04 -10.43 -16.52
CA LYS A 33 25.33 -10.06 -17.91
C LYS A 33 24.12 -9.46 -18.63
N GLU A 34 22.95 -10.02 -18.41
CA GLU A 34 21.72 -9.66 -19.14
C GLU A 34 20.97 -8.46 -18.52
N ASN A 35 21.49 -7.86 -17.43
CA ASN A 35 20.90 -6.69 -16.77
C ASN A 35 19.38 -6.86 -16.49
N VAL A 36 18.99 -8.06 -16.06
CA VAL A 36 17.57 -8.42 -15.92
C VAL A 36 16.98 -7.72 -14.71
N GLN A 37 15.79 -7.13 -14.87
CA GLN A 37 15.03 -6.58 -13.75
C GLN A 37 14.62 -7.68 -12.78
N LEU A 38 14.95 -7.50 -11.51
CA LEU A 38 14.79 -8.52 -10.48
C LEU A 38 13.67 -8.16 -9.50
N HIS A 39 12.93 -9.19 -9.12
CA HIS A 39 11.94 -9.16 -8.06
C HIS A 39 12.45 -10.03 -6.90
N VAL A 40 12.47 -9.50 -5.68
CA VAL A 40 12.93 -10.22 -4.48
C VAL A 40 11.73 -10.50 -3.56
N HIS A 41 11.67 -11.67 -2.94
CA HIS A 41 10.60 -12.12 -2.02
C HIS A 41 11.04 -12.29 -0.59
N HIS A 42 12.35 -12.51 -0.40
CA HIS A 42 12.95 -12.78 0.89
C HIS A 42 14.30 -12.07 0.98
N ILE A 43 14.51 -11.32 2.07
CA ILE A 43 15.83 -10.74 2.42
C ILE A 43 16.29 -11.35 3.75
N ASP A 44 16.33 -12.67 3.78
CA ASP A 44 16.75 -13.47 4.91
C ASP A 44 18.26 -13.77 4.85
N ALA A 45 18.74 -14.64 5.75
CA ALA A 45 20.13 -15.05 5.79
C ALA A 45 20.57 -15.79 4.51
N TYR A 46 19.67 -16.57 3.89
CA TYR A 46 19.97 -17.29 2.65
C TYR A 46 20.17 -16.29 1.49
N PHE A 47 19.25 -15.35 1.32
CA PHE A 47 19.37 -14.29 0.31
C PHE A 47 20.69 -13.52 0.47
N ARG A 48 21.00 -13.05 1.69
CA ARG A 48 22.22 -12.28 1.94
C ARG A 48 23.50 -13.07 1.65
N LYS A 49 23.50 -14.36 1.95
CA LYS A 49 24.70 -15.22 1.81
C LYS A 49 24.87 -15.75 0.39
N HIS A 50 23.78 -16.09 -0.30
CA HIS A 50 23.83 -16.88 -1.54
C HIS A 50 23.34 -16.12 -2.78
N ILE A 51 22.48 -15.12 -2.63
CA ILE A 51 21.87 -14.42 -3.77
C ILE A 51 22.47 -13.02 -3.92
N LEU A 52 22.52 -12.25 -2.84
CA LEU A 52 22.97 -10.86 -2.84
C LEU A 52 24.37 -10.66 -3.47
N PRO A 53 25.39 -11.52 -3.24
CA PRO A 53 26.70 -11.40 -3.91
C PRO A 53 26.64 -11.64 -5.44
N ASN A 54 25.57 -12.28 -5.89
CA ASN A 54 25.40 -12.84 -7.22
C ASN A 54 24.44 -12.04 -8.11
N ILE A 55 23.89 -10.93 -7.60
CA ILE A 55 23.02 -10.04 -8.37
C ILE A 55 23.54 -8.61 -8.34
N GLU A 56 23.10 -7.79 -9.29
CA GLU A 56 23.32 -6.34 -9.24
C GLU A 56 22.15 -5.70 -8.49
N ILE A 57 22.44 -5.03 -7.37
CA ILE A 57 21.43 -4.41 -6.50
C ILE A 57 20.59 -3.37 -7.25
N ASN A 58 21.19 -2.67 -8.22
CA ASN A 58 20.49 -1.70 -9.06
C ASN A 58 19.46 -2.34 -9.99
N ASN A 59 19.48 -3.65 -10.18
CA ASN A 59 18.52 -4.32 -11.05
C ASN A 59 17.27 -4.75 -10.26
N VAL A 60 17.28 -4.66 -8.94
CA VAL A 60 16.13 -4.97 -8.09
C VAL A 60 15.10 -3.85 -8.19
N ILE A 61 13.95 -4.15 -8.80
CA ILE A 61 12.87 -3.17 -9.02
C ILE A 61 11.72 -3.31 -8.02
N SER A 62 11.58 -4.48 -7.40
CA SER A 62 10.61 -4.69 -6.33
C SER A 62 11.10 -5.66 -5.28
N ILE A 63 10.68 -5.42 -4.04
CA ILE A 63 10.91 -6.31 -2.90
C ILE A 63 9.57 -6.65 -2.27
N ARG A 64 9.37 -7.92 -1.96
CA ARG A 64 8.34 -8.41 -1.06
C ARG A 64 9.03 -9.06 0.13
N ILE A 65 8.47 -8.92 1.33
CA ILE A 65 8.95 -9.59 2.55
C ILE A 65 7.73 -10.22 3.21
N LYS A 66 7.55 -11.53 3.01
CA LYS A 66 6.34 -12.26 3.45
C LYS A 66 6.19 -12.41 4.97
N ASN A 67 7.26 -12.31 5.75
CA ASN A 67 7.19 -12.48 7.19
C ASN A 67 8.23 -11.64 7.92
N MET A 68 7.84 -10.47 8.42
CA MET A 68 8.72 -9.61 9.20
C MET A 68 8.74 -9.91 10.70
N TYR A 69 7.91 -10.82 11.22
CA TYR A 69 7.64 -10.96 12.66
C TYR A 69 8.88 -11.33 13.51
N HIS A 70 9.87 -11.99 12.91
CA HIS A 70 11.13 -12.38 13.58
C HIS A 70 12.36 -11.81 12.89
N MET A 71 12.17 -10.86 11.99
CA MET A 71 13.30 -10.26 11.28
C MET A 71 13.81 -9.06 12.07
N ALA A 72 15.13 -9.04 12.29
CA ALA A 72 15.80 -7.80 12.65
C ALA A 72 15.52 -6.73 11.56
N PRO A 73 15.49 -5.44 11.92
CA PRO A 73 15.31 -4.36 10.95
C PRO A 73 16.23 -4.54 9.74
N VAL A 74 15.64 -4.53 8.55
CA VAL A 74 16.37 -4.71 7.29
C VAL A 74 16.72 -3.34 6.75
N ASN A 75 18.00 -3.10 6.45
CA ASN A 75 18.40 -1.92 5.70
C ASN A 75 18.03 -2.11 4.22
N LEU A 76 16.87 -1.57 3.83
CA LEU A 76 16.39 -1.59 2.45
C LEU A 76 16.93 -0.41 1.63
N GLY A 77 17.59 0.56 2.27
CA GLY A 77 18.15 1.74 1.60
C GLY A 77 19.21 1.43 0.55
N GLN A 78 19.86 0.26 0.63
CA GLN A 78 20.82 -0.19 -0.39
C GLN A 78 20.18 -0.43 -1.77
N PHE A 79 18.88 -0.74 -1.84
CA PHE A 79 18.19 -1.11 -3.07
C PHE A 79 17.62 0.11 -3.81
N ASN A 80 18.49 1.03 -4.24
CA ASN A 80 18.10 2.34 -4.76
C ASN A 80 17.08 2.34 -5.91
N GLN A 81 17.03 1.31 -6.76
CA GLN A 81 16.11 1.24 -7.91
C GLN A 81 14.74 0.62 -7.59
N VAL A 82 14.51 0.19 -6.35
CA VAL A 82 13.24 -0.38 -5.94
C VAL A 82 12.15 0.67 -5.96
N ARG A 83 11.10 0.40 -6.75
CA ARG A 83 9.91 1.25 -6.87
C ARG A 83 8.69 0.71 -6.13
N LEU A 84 8.66 -0.61 -5.89
CA LEU A 84 7.58 -1.32 -5.21
C LEU A 84 8.12 -2.10 -4.01
N LEU A 85 7.56 -1.85 -2.84
CA LEU A 85 7.86 -2.59 -1.61
C LEU A 85 6.56 -3.19 -1.04
N ILE A 86 6.59 -4.49 -0.74
CA ILE A 86 5.46 -5.23 -0.16
C ILE A 86 5.90 -5.84 1.16
N LEU A 87 5.33 -5.39 2.27
CA LEU A 87 5.71 -5.83 3.62
C LEU A 87 4.56 -6.59 4.28
N HIS A 88 4.82 -7.80 4.77
CA HIS A 88 3.83 -8.61 5.47
C HIS A 88 4.18 -8.83 6.95
N ASN A 89 3.14 -8.90 7.79
CA ASN A 89 3.24 -9.07 9.23
C ASN A 89 4.06 -7.96 9.90
N VAL A 90 3.85 -6.72 9.44
CA VAL A 90 4.54 -5.53 9.95
C VAL A 90 3.99 -5.16 11.32
N THR A 91 4.89 -4.75 12.21
CA THR A 91 4.64 -4.25 13.55
C THR A 91 5.44 -2.95 13.75
N GLY A 92 5.18 -2.23 14.84
CA GLY A 92 5.97 -1.05 15.19
C GLY A 92 7.47 -1.35 15.38
N LEU A 93 7.79 -2.55 15.85
CA LEU A 93 9.14 -2.99 16.23
C LEU A 93 10.01 -3.44 15.05
N ASN A 94 9.39 -4.01 14.01
CA ASN A 94 10.11 -4.51 12.82
C ASN A 94 10.05 -3.53 11.63
N TRP A 95 9.54 -2.32 11.85
CA TRP A 95 9.50 -1.27 10.85
C TRP A 95 10.91 -0.99 10.29
N PRO A 96 11.11 -0.96 8.97
CA PRO A 96 12.42 -0.67 8.39
C PRO A 96 12.94 0.71 8.81
N SER A 97 14.20 0.78 9.22
CA SER A 97 14.85 2.07 9.55
C SER A 97 15.22 2.87 8.31
N HIS A 98 15.47 2.19 7.18
CA HIS A 98 15.86 2.80 5.91
C HIS A 98 15.05 2.18 4.78
N PHE A 99 14.35 3.03 4.02
CA PHE A 99 13.60 2.67 2.83
C PHE A 99 14.41 2.95 1.56
N PRO A 100 14.13 2.28 0.43
CA PRO A 100 14.72 2.62 -0.86
C PRO A 100 14.41 4.07 -1.28
N ASN A 101 15.41 4.78 -1.80
CA ASN A 101 15.28 6.19 -2.18
C ASN A 101 14.24 6.43 -3.29
N ASN A 102 14.13 5.52 -4.26
CA ASN A 102 13.19 5.64 -5.38
C ASN A 102 11.86 4.91 -5.12
N LEU A 103 11.56 4.56 -3.87
CA LEU A 103 10.32 3.87 -3.54
C LEU A 103 9.13 4.78 -3.85
N LYS A 104 8.23 4.31 -4.71
CA LYS A 104 7.01 5.04 -5.08
C LYS A 104 5.76 4.37 -4.54
N HIS A 105 5.75 3.03 -4.49
CA HIS A 105 4.58 2.23 -4.16
C HIS A 105 4.87 1.35 -2.94
N LEU A 106 4.08 1.49 -1.90
CA LEU A 106 4.22 0.73 -0.66
C LEU A 106 2.93 -0.05 -0.38
N ILE A 107 3.04 -1.37 -0.23
CA ILE A 107 1.95 -2.25 0.16
C ILE A 107 2.29 -2.86 1.52
N ILE A 108 1.42 -2.69 2.50
CA ILE A 108 1.63 -3.14 3.87
C ILE A 108 0.52 -4.12 4.25
N TYR A 109 0.88 -5.22 4.89
CA TYR A 109 -0.04 -6.10 5.61
C TYR A 109 0.31 -6.05 7.11
N ALA A 110 -0.43 -5.24 7.86
CA ALA A 110 -0.18 -5.00 9.28
C ALA A 110 -1.06 -5.88 10.16
N ARG A 111 -0.51 -6.34 11.29
CA ARG A 111 -1.30 -7.05 12.32
C ARG A 111 -2.26 -6.09 13.00
N SER A 112 -3.42 -6.60 13.43
CA SER A 112 -4.49 -5.77 14.02
C SER A 112 -4.03 -4.94 15.22
N LYS A 113 -3.11 -5.45 16.05
CA LYS A 113 -2.64 -4.75 17.25
C LYS A 113 -1.66 -3.59 16.98
N ASP A 114 -1.00 -3.59 15.82
CA ASP A 114 0.07 -2.63 15.47
C ASP A 114 -0.38 -1.65 14.37
N ARG A 115 -1.61 -1.78 13.88
CA ARG A 115 -2.10 -1.14 12.66
C ARG A 115 -2.00 0.39 12.66
N GLU A 116 -2.34 1.06 13.77
CA GLU A 116 -2.37 2.53 13.83
C GLU A 116 -0.95 3.10 13.84
N GLU A 117 -0.06 2.51 14.64
CA GLU A 117 1.34 2.90 14.68
C GLU A 117 2.01 2.71 13.31
N VAL A 118 1.80 1.55 12.69
CA VAL A 118 2.37 1.24 11.36
C VAL A 118 1.78 2.14 10.28
N PHE A 119 0.48 2.41 10.32
CA PHE A 119 -0.19 3.30 9.37
C PHE A 119 0.34 4.74 9.48
N THR A 120 0.44 5.26 10.71
CA THR A 120 0.98 6.60 10.98
C THR A 120 2.43 6.72 10.51
N LYS A 121 3.26 5.72 10.82
CA LYS A 121 4.65 5.66 10.32
C LYS A 121 4.71 5.64 8.80
N ALA A 122 3.82 4.90 8.13
CA ALA A 122 3.75 4.84 6.67
C ALA A 122 3.37 6.19 6.05
N LEU A 123 2.41 6.91 6.64
CA LEU A 123 1.98 8.23 6.16
C LEU A 123 3.06 9.31 6.27
N CYS A 124 3.99 9.16 7.21
CA CYS A 124 5.13 10.05 7.42
C CYS A 124 6.30 9.81 6.45
N LEU A 125 6.26 8.76 5.63
CA LEU A 125 7.31 8.49 4.66
C LEU A 125 7.31 9.52 3.52
N ASP A 126 8.50 10.01 3.21
CA ASP A 126 8.72 10.85 2.05
C ASP A 126 8.85 9.99 0.79
N ASN A 127 8.46 10.56 -0.36
CA ASN A 127 8.60 9.99 -1.71
C ASN A 127 7.60 8.87 -2.10
N ILE A 128 6.77 8.40 -1.17
CA ILE A 128 5.70 7.43 -1.48
C ILE A 128 4.55 8.16 -2.17
N GLU A 129 4.23 7.74 -3.40
CA GLU A 129 3.09 8.26 -4.15
C GLU A 129 1.83 7.45 -3.87
N LYS A 130 1.98 6.12 -3.71
CA LYS A 130 0.88 5.19 -3.50
C LYS A 130 1.11 4.30 -2.28
N LEU A 131 0.13 4.29 -1.38
CA LEU A 131 0.08 3.44 -0.20
C LEU A 131 -1.14 2.51 -0.27
N GLU A 132 -0.91 1.20 -0.18
CA GLU A 132 -1.95 0.20 0.05
C GLU A 132 -1.78 -0.42 1.43
N PHE A 133 -2.66 -0.07 2.35
CA PHE A 133 -2.61 -0.51 3.74
C PHE A 133 -3.66 -1.59 4.00
N ASN A 134 -3.21 -2.83 4.08
CA ASN A 134 -4.02 -4.00 4.32
C ASN A 134 -3.98 -4.36 5.81
N SER A 135 -5.12 -4.22 6.48
CA SER A 135 -5.37 -4.73 7.83
C SER A 135 -6.81 -5.21 7.89
N THR A 136 -7.19 -5.82 9.02
CA THR A 136 -8.59 -6.21 9.27
C THR A 136 -9.47 -4.97 9.20
N PHE A 137 -9.26 -3.99 10.09
CA PHE A 137 -9.86 -2.66 10.02
C PHE A 137 -9.01 -1.63 10.76
N LEU A 138 -8.91 -0.41 10.25
CA LEU A 138 -8.37 0.76 10.98
C LEU A 138 -9.44 1.41 11.87
N HIS A 139 -9.00 1.98 12.99
CA HIS A 139 -9.79 2.76 13.94
C HIS A 139 -9.14 4.15 14.10
N PHE A 140 -9.64 5.16 13.38
CA PHE A 140 -8.96 6.45 13.38
C PHE A 140 -9.26 7.31 14.62
N HIS A 141 -10.21 6.91 15.47
CA HIS A 141 -10.44 7.58 16.76
C HIS A 141 -9.26 7.44 17.73
N ASP A 142 -8.37 6.47 17.47
CA ASP A 142 -7.14 6.26 18.22
C ASP A 142 -5.94 6.97 17.56
N CYS A 143 -6.08 7.46 16.32
CA CYS A 143 -5.06 8.28 15.67
C CYS A 143 -5.20 9.72 16.16
N HIS A 144 -4.17 10.25 16.83
CA HIS A 144 -4.12 11.67 17.19
C HIS A 144 -4.38 12.56 15.95
N ASP A 145 -5.18 13.61 16.12
CA ASP A 145 -5.78 14.39 15.02
C ASP A 145 -4.79 15.05 14.04
N ILE A 146 -3.48 15.02 14.31
CA ILE A 146 -2.45 15.75 13.54
C ILE A 146 -1.18 14.88 13.41
N LEU A 147 -0.77 14.60 12.17
CA LEU A 147 0.56 14.08 11.84
C LEU A 147 1.60 15.17 12.08
N VAL A 148 2.83 14.76 12.42
CA VAL A 148 3.98 15.70 12.59
C VAL A 148 4.21 16.57 11.35
N LYS A 149 3.90 16.03 10.17
CA LYS A 149 3.88 16.76 8.89
C LYS A 149 2.75 16.20 8.00
N PRO A 150 2.19 17.00 7.09
CA PRO A 150 1.25 16.50 6.09
C PRO A 150 1.88 15.40 5.23
N SER A 151 1.10 14.38 4.90
CA SER A 151 1.51 13.29 4.03
C SER A 151 1.60 13.75 2.58
N THR A 152 2.62 13.24 1.88
CA THR A 152 2.84 13.49 0.44
C THR A 152 2.16 12.44 -0.46
N ILE A 153 1.53 11.43 0.13
CA ILE A 153 0.86 10.33 -0.58
C ILE A 153 -0.32 10.88 -1.39
N LYS A 154 -0.38 10.47 -2.66
CA LYS A 154 -1.43 10.88 -3.61
C LYS A 154 -2.49 9.81 -3.80
N HIS A 155 -2.16 8.55 -3.59
CA HIS A 155 -3.05 7.41 -3.78
C HIS A 155 -3.08 6.55 -2.53
N LEU A 156 -4.25 6.45 -1.89
CA LEU A 156 -4.43 5.69 -0.67
C LEU A 156 -5.48 4.58 -0.85
N VAL A 157 -5.11 3.37 -0.46
CA VAL A 157 -6.02 2.22 -0.37
C VAL A 157 -5.97 1.67 1.05
N PHE A 158 -7.12 1.51 1.71
CA PHE A 158 -7.19 0.94 3.05
C PHE A 158 -8.55 0.33 3.39
N ASN A 159 -8.65 -0.36 4.51
CA ASN A 159 -9.92 -0.83 5.07
C ASN A 159 -10.20 -0.09 6.38
N SER A 160 -11.40 0.49 6.53
CA SER A 160 -11.85 1.09 7.79
C SER A 160 -12.98 0.31 8.44
N GLN A 161 -13.02 0.31 9.77
CA GLN A 161 -14.19 -0.20 10.47
C GLN A 161 -15.37 0.76 10.33
N ARG A 162 -15.12 2.06 10.44
CA ARG A 162 -16.14 3.12 10.48
C ARG A 162 -16.04 3.96 9.23
N CYS A 163 -17.19 4.23 8.63
CA CYS A 163 -17.29 5.11 7.49
C CYS A 163 -17.20 6.55 8.00
N PHE A 164 -16.46 7.40 7.30
CA PHE A 164 -16.64 8.84 7.31
C PHE A 164 -16.16 9.70 8.51
N ILE A 165 -16.21 9.22 9.77
CA ILE A 165 -15.54 9.93 10.91
C ILE A 165 -14.03 10.03 10.66
N ASP A 166 -13.50 9.05 9.93
CA ASP A 166 -12.08 8.87 9.65
C ASP A 166 -11.56 9.79 8.54
N TYR A 167 -12.45 10.51 7.83
CA TYR A 167 -12.06 11.41 6.75
C TYR A 167 -11.57 12.75 7.27
N GLN A 168 -11.91 13.16 8.51
CA GLN A 168 -11.33 14.37 9.12
C GLN A 168 -9.81 14.24 9.21
N PHE A 169 -9.33 13.08 9.66
CA PHE A 169 -7.90 12.80 9.74
C PHE A 169 -7.26 12.91 8.35
N LEU A 170 -7.86 12.30 7.33
CA LEU A 170 -7.36 12.37 5.95
C LEU A 170 -7.38 13.80 5.40
N LEU A 171 -8.45 14.57 5.65
CA LEU A 171 -8.61 15.96 5.23
C LEU A 171 -7.54 16.87 5.86
N ASN A 172 -7.25 16.67 7.14
CA ASN A 172 -6.24 17.44 7.87
C ASN A 172 -4.82 17.09 7.43
N ASN A 173 -4.57 15.81 7.12
CA ASN A 173 -3.22 15.29 7.02
C ASN A 173 -2.79 14.93 5.59
N MET A 174 -3.70 14.88 4.62
CA MET A 174 -3.39 14.48 3.23
C MET A 174 -3.90 15.52 2.21
N PRO A 175 -3.38 16.75 2.24
CA PRO A 175 -3.90 17.85 1.41
C PRO A 175 -3.74 17.60 -0.10
N TYR A 176 -2.82 16.72 -0.53
CA TYR A 176 -2.54 16.42 -1.93
C TYR A 176 -3.14 15.08 -2.40
N LEU A 177 -4.06 14.49 -1.63
CA LEU A 177 -4.67 13.21 -1.97
C LEU A 177 -5.49 13.33 -3.27
N GLN A 178 -5.17 12.50 -4.26
CA GLN A 178 -5.80 12.48 -5.58
C GLN A 178 -6.70 11.26 -5.80
N SER A 179 -6.41 10.16 -5.10
CA SER A 179 -7.14 8.91 -5.23
C SER A 179 -7.32 8.24 -3.89
N LEU A 180 -8.56 7.88 -3.60
CA LEU A 180 -8.92 7.18 -2.38
C LEU A 180 -9.74 5.94 -2.69
N ARG A 181 -9.31 4.80 -2.15
CA ARG A 181 -10.11 3.58 -2.13
C ARG A 181 -10.23 3.08 -0.71
N SER A 182 -11.46 2.90 -0.24
CA SER A 182 -11.70 2.38 1.10
C SER A 182 -12.80 1.33 1.12
N THR A 183 -12.56 0.24 1.85
CA THR A 183 -13.61 -0.70 2.24
C THR A 183 -14.01 -0.41 3.68
N ASN A 184 -15.27 -0.02 3.90
CA ASN A 184 -15.79 0.45 5.17
C ASN A 184 -16.93 -0.46 5.66
N THR A 185 -16.92 -0.80 6.95
CA THR A 185 -17.91 -1.76 7.47
C THR A 185 -19.13 -1.20 8.18
N TYR A 186 -19.06 0.00 8.75
CA TYR A 186 -20.16 0.54 9.57
C TYR A 186 -20.36 2.04 9.38
N TYR A 187 -21.61 2.50 9.32
CA TYR A 187 -21.95 3.91 9.39
C TYR A 187 -21.98 4.38 10.86
N PRO A 188 -21.24 5.42 11.25
CA PRO A 188 -21.47 6.07 12.53
C PRO A 188 -22.74 6.91 12.46
N HIS A 189 -23.66 6.70 13.40
CA HIS A 189 -24.93 7.41 13.55
C HIS A 189 -24.84 8.94 13.75
N ARG A 190 -23.63 9.51 13.87
CA ARG A 190 -23.42 10.94 14.12
C ARG A 190 -22.45 11.51 13.10
N PHE A 191 -22.99 12.31 12.19
CA PHE A 191 -22.23 13.04 11.22
C PHE A 191 -22.11 14.49 11.67
N ASN A 192 -20.89 14.95 11.99
CA ASN A 192 -20.62 16.38 12.04
C ASN A 192 -20.27 16.81 10.61
N THR A 193 -21.04 17.72 10.03
CA THR A 193 -20.92 18.10 8.60
C THR A 193 -19.78 19.08 8.32
N ASN A 194 -19.10 19.59 9.34
CA ASN A 194 -17.96 20.49 9.20
C ASN A 194 -16.63 19.73 9.09
N LEU A 195 -16.48 18.86 8.08
CA LEU A 195 -15.27 18.04 7.93
C LEU A 195 -14.12 18.72 7.16
N GLY A 196 -14.41 19.80 6.42
CA GLY A 196 -13.50 20.33 5.40
C GLY A 196 -13.69 19.61 4.06
N ILE A 197 -12.90 20.00 3.04
CA ILE A 197 -13.09 19.56 1.66
C ILE A 197 -11.77 19.06 1.07
N PHE A 198 -11.79 17.91 0.38
CA PHE A 198 -10.68 17.48 -0.47
C PHE A 198 -10.62 18.35 -1.72
N ASN A 199 -9.56 19.13 -1.83
CA ASN A 199 -9.38 20.06 -2.94
C ASN A 199 -8.86 19.41 -4.23
N TYR A 200 -8.19 18.25 -4.12
CA TYR A 200 -7.50 17.60 -5.24
C TYR A 200 -7.94 16.15 -5.49
N LEU A 201 -8.99 15.68 -4.81
CA LEU A 201 -9.43 14.31 -4.91
C LEU A 201 -10.14 14.07 -6.25
N HIS A 202 -9.43 13.45 -7.19
CA HIS A 202 -9.94 13.16 -8.53
C HIS A 202 -10.74 11.87 -8.62
N THR A 203 -10.41 10.89 -7.78
CA THR A 203 -11.05 9.56 -7.83
C THR A 203 -11.34 9.05 -6.43
N ILE A 204 -12.54 8.49 -6.25
CA ILE A 204 -12.93 7.83 -5.00
C ILE A 204 -13.67 6.51 -5.29
N ASP A 205 -13.26 5.44 -4.62
CA ASP A 205 -13.90 4.12 -4.67
C ASP A 205 -14.26 3.69 -3.24
N LEU A 206 -15.54 3.82 -2.87
CA LEU A 206 -16.04 3.46 -1.56
C LEU A 206 -16.85 2.18 -1.64
N ILE A 207 -16.39 1.18 -0.90
CA ILE A 207 -17.13 -0.06 -0.70
C ILE A 207 -17.63 -0.03 0.73
N CYS A 208 -18.94 0.10 0.93
CA CYS A 208 -19.55 0.17 2.25
C CYS A 208 -20.46 -1.03 2.49
N THR A 209 -20.45 -1.61 3.69
CA THR A 209 -21.48 -2.57 4.12
C THR A 209 -22.51 -1.86 5.00
N HIS A 210 -23.79 -2.16 4.81
CA HIS A 210 -24.89 -1.67 5.66
C HIS A 210 -25.08 -0.13 5.65
N ILE A 211 -24.74 0.56 4.56
CA ILE A 211 -24.91 2.02 4.41
C ILE A 211 -25.71 2.30 3.15
N ASP A 212 -26.79 3.09 3.26
CA ASP A 212 -27.56 3.51 2.10
C ASP A 212 -26.70 4.32 1.11
N ILE A 213 -26.88 4.07 -0.18
CA ILE A 213 -26.17 4.76 -1.25
C ILE A 213 -26.46 6.27 -1.21
N ASP A 214 -27.69 6.68 -0.90
CA ASP A 214 -28.05 8.10 -0.83
C ASP A 214 -27.29 8.81 0.30
N THR A 215 -27.07 8.10 1.41
CA THR A 215 -26.23 8.59 2.51
C THR A 215 -24.77 8.73 2.09
N MET A 216 -24.26 7.78 1.32
CA MET A 216 -22.89 7.85 0.78
C MET A 216 -22.73 9.02 -0.20
N ILE A 217 -23.73 9.27 -1.06
CA ILE A 217 -23.75 10.41 -1.99
C ILE A 217 -23.77 11.71 -1.20
N PHE A 218 -24.68 11.86 -0.24
CA PHE A 218 -24.79 13.07 0.58
C PHE A 218 -23.49 13.39 1.31
N PHE A 219 -22.83 12.38 1.91
CA PHE A 219 -21.51 12.56 2.50
C PHE A 219 -20.49 13.08 1.48
N LEU A 220 -20.39 12.43 0.32
CA LEU A 220 -19.41 12.79 -0.69
C LEU A 220 -19.60 14.21 -1.22
N THR A 221 -20.84 14.65 -1.40
CA THR A 221 -21.13 16.03 -1.81
C THR A 221 -20.64 17.07 -0.82
N ASN A 222 -20.47 16.72 0.46
CA ASN A 222 -20.02 17.64 1.50
C ASN A 222 -18.49 17.67 1.69
N ILE A 223 -17.77 16.64 1.25
CA ILE A 223 -16.33 16.50 1.53
C ILE A 223 -15.45 16.58 0.28
N VAL A 224 -16.01 16.71 -0.92
CA VAL A 224 -15.23 16.78 -2.16
C VAL A 224 -15.51 18.08 -2.91
N SER A 225 -14.46 18.69 -3.46
CA SER A 225 -14.56 19.88 -4.31
C SER A 225 -14.93 19.51 -5.76
N ASN A 226 -15.05 20.53 -6.63
CA ASN A 226 -15.22 20.37 -8.08
C ASN A 226 -14.09 19.59 -8.79
N SER A 227 -13.08 19.08 -8.07
CA SER A 227 -11.96 18.31 -8.63
C SER A 227 -12.26 16.83 -8.88
N LEU A 228 -13.38 16.31 -8.37
CA LEU A 228 -13.79 14.91 -8.48
C LEU A 228 -14.20 14.57 -9.91
N ARG A 229 -13.52 13.59 -10.52
CA ARG A 229 -13.78 13.13 -11.89
C ARG A 229 -14.45 11.77 -11.94
N ARG A 230 -14.22 10.93 -10.92
CA ARG A 230 -14.76 9.57 -10.88
C ARG A 230 -15.11 9.16 -9.47
N CYS A 231 -16.36 8.76 -9.27
CA CYS A 231 -16.85 8.21 -8.02
C CYS A 231 -17.44 6.80 -8.26
N ARG A 232 -17.00 5.83 -7.47
CA ARG A 232 -17.58 4.49 -7.45
C ARG A 232 -18.07 4.20 -6.04
N LEU A 233 -19.34 3.82 -5.92
CA LEU A 233 -19.99 3.48 -4.67
C LEU A 233 -20.55 2.07 -4.77
N ILE A 234 -20.09 1.20 -3.88
CA ILE A 234 -20.58 -0.17 -3.80
C ILE A 234 -21.18 -0.35 -2.41
N ASN A 235 -22.48 -0.61 -2.35
CA ASN A 235 -23.12 -1.07 -1.13
C ASN A 235 -23.21 -2.60 -1.13
N ILE A 236 -22.57 -3.21 -0.14
CA ILE A 236 -22.67 -4.64 0.15
C ILE A 236 -23.70 -4.81 1.28
N ASN A 237 -24.97 -4.96 0.91
CA ASN A 237 -26.01 -5.41 1.85
C ASN A 237 -25.92 -6.93 2.01
N SER A 238 -26.15 -7.43 3.23
CA SER A 238 -26.16 -8.87 3.55
C SER A 238 -27.30 -9.65 2.88
N SER A 239 -28.23 -8.97 2.19
CA SER A 239 -29.31 -9.59 1.42
C SER A 239 -29.03 -9.49 -0.09
N LEU A 240 -28.37 -10.52 -0.65
CA LEU A 240 -28.39 -11.05 -2.04
C LEU A 240 -28.44 -10.12 -3.28
N SER A 241 -28.42 -8.80 -3.16
CA SER A 241 -28.34 -7.85 -4.26
C SER A 241 -27.36 -6.74 -3.88
N THR A 242 -26.16 -6.80 -4.44
CA THR A 242 -25.18 -5.71 -4.37
C THR A 242 -25.74 -4.52 -5.14
N ASN A 243 -26.16 -3.47 -4.44
CA ASN A 243 -26.51 -2.22 -5.11
C ASN A 243 -25.20 -1.49 -5.45
N ILE A 244 -24.83 -1.47 -6.72
CA ILE A 244 -23.67 -0.73 -7.22
C ILE A 244 -24.18 0.58 -7.83
N ALA A 245 -23.74 1.71 -7.28
CA ALA A 245 -23.97 3.01 -7.89
C ALA A 245 -22.67 3.53 -8.52
N TYR A 246 -22.74 3.84 -9.80
CA TYR A 246 -21.70 4.60 -10.49
C TYR A 246 -22.16 6.05 -10.56
N VAL A 247 -21.49 6.92 -9.81
CA VAL A 247 -21.74 8.36 -9.90
C VAL A 247 -20.64 8.96 -10.77
N LEU A 248 -20.99 9.28 -12.01
CA LEU A 248 -20.18 10.14 -12.87
C LEU A 248 -20.51 11.57 -12.48
N ILE A 249 -19.56 12.25 -11.85
CA ILE A 249 -19.64 13.69 -11.59
C ILE A 249 -18.75 14.32 -12.66
N SER A 250 -19.39 14.97 -13.63
CA SER A 250 -18.74 15.70 -14.74
C SER A 250 -18.76 17.19 -14.48
#